data_AF-A0A7S2J9E7-F1
#
_entry.id   AF-A0A7S2J9E7-F1
#
_cell.length_a   1.000
_cell.length_b   1.000
_cell.length_c   1.000
_cell.angle_alpha   90.00
_cell.angle_beta   90.00
_cell.angle_gamma   90.00
#
_symmetry.space_group_name_H-M   'P 1'
#
loop_
_entity.id
_entity.type
_entity.pdbx_description
1 polymer ?
#
loop_
_entity_poly.entity_id
_entity_poly.type
_entity_poly.pdbx_seq_one_letter_code
_entity_poly.pdbx_strand_id
1 'polypeptide(L)'
;NSDMVQRCPDASFNCSSSPVCSTTTSGCRGTANISSDSAEATGSALGSALGCAPELMGPFCRQCVPPPTESGRVHYVPATPSTVATCKGCQDTVGRSAGVLLGAVFFVALITRLLYHSRRRWLVGERKAALAKAWVDFSPLVKAKVLISSYQIATAVPSVYQISLPYQVKELIGNLAFAFSFGLEGIATPLECLGWGGYVSSLLFFFFAPLALSALVLVLAALRRCRWCSRHLTPLGSDAPFAALAVPPLLKLLFFTYPLITHKAFDAFPCHSFGEVAFLKADVSIECGTAEHDRAKRLAWLTILCCTIGGPVAVATLLYRARQAIVSGQPTVLSQTINFLHVGYEAHMAWWE
;
A
#
# COMPACT_ATOMS: atom_id res chain seq x y z
N ASN A 1 35.68 7.17 -17.77
CA ASN A 1 34.53 6.25 -17.83
C ASN A 1 33.33 7.03 -17.31
N SER A 2 33.01 8.09 -18.04
CA SER A 2 32.30 9.28 -17.57
C SER A 2 31.27 9.55 -18.65
N ASP A 3 30.03 9.10 -18.44
CA ASP A 3 28.84 9.50 -19.22
C ASP A 3 27.61 8.70 -18.75
N MET A 4 27.37 8.67 -17.43
CA MET A 4 26.04 8.33 -16.93
C MET A 4 25.36 9.65 -16.58
N VAL A 5 24.95 10.40 -17.61
CA VAL A 5 24.11 11.55 -17.34
C VAL A 5 22.74 11.02 -16.93
N GLN A 6 22.51 11.03 -15.62
CA GLN A 6 21.36 10.39 -15.00
C GLN A 6 20.12 11.24 -15.19
N ARG A 7 19.11 10.60 -15.78
CA ARG A 7 17.80 11.12 -16.10
C ARG A 7 17.12 11.60 -14.83
N CYS A 8 16.41 12.72 -14.91
CA CYS A 8 15.41 13.01 -13.89
C CYS A 8 14.32 11.93 -13.97
N PRO A 9 14.05 11.18 -12.88
CA PRO A 9 13.22 9.99 -12.91
C PRO A 9 11.75 10.28 -13.24
N ASP A 10 11.34 11.54 -13.09
CA ASP A 10 10.06 12.14 -13.44
C ASP A 10 10.03 12.78 -14.84
N ALA A 11 11.17 12.88 -15.54
CA ALA A 11 11.24 13.36 -16.90
C ALA A 11 10.89 12.25 -17.91
N SER A 12 10.03 12.58 -18.88
CA SER A 12 9.71 11.69 -20.01
C SER A 12 10.92 11.37 -20.89
N PHE A 13 11.98 12.20 -20.85
CA PHE A 13 13.22 12.05 -21.63
C PHE A 13 14.48 12.36 -20.82
N ASN A 14 15.65 11.93 -21.30
CA ASN A 14 16.94 12.16 -20.63
C ASN A 14 17.31 13.66 -20.67
N CYS A 15 17.10 14.35 -19.55
CA CYS A 15 17.29 15.80 -19.44
C CYS A 15 18.67 16.21 -18.93
N SER A 16 19.68 15.49 -19.39
CA SER A 16 21.06 15.67 -19.01
C SER A 16 21.73 16.97 -19.48
N SER A 17 21.35 17.43 -20.67
CA SER A 17 22.15 18.45 -21.39
C SER A 17 21.43 19.08 -22.59
N SER A 18 20.11 18.90 -22.73
CA SER A 18 19.37 19.37 -23.92
C SER A 18 18.57 20.64 -23.64
N PRO A 19 18.63 21.68 -24.49
CA PRO A 19 17.75 22.86 -24.40
C PRO A 19 16.25 22.50 -24.53
N VAL A 20 15.95 21.29 -24.99
CA VAL A 20 14.60 20.69 -25.06
C VAL A 20 13.99 20.50 -23.66
N CYS A 21 14.77 20.53 -22.58
CA CYS A 21 14.25 20.37 -21.21
C CYS A 21 13.80 21.66 -20.52
N SER A 22 13.94 22.80 -21.20
CA SER A 22 13.25 24.04 -20.78
C SER A 22 11.72 23.96 -20.94
N THR A 23 11.25 23.03 -21.79
CA THR A 23 9.83 22.81 -22.09
C THR A 23 9.27 21.49 -21.54
N THR A 24 10.06 20.72 -20.79
CA THR A 24 9.60 19.44 -20.21
C THR A 24 8.81 19.63 -18.92
N THR A 25 7.90 18.70 -18.63
CA THR A 25 7.08 18.72 -17.42
C THR A 25 7.82 18.29 -16.14
N SER A 26 9.08 17.87 -16.23
CA SER A 26 9.88 17.43 -15.06
C SER A 26 10.20 18.55 -14.07
N GLY A 27 10.46 18.15 -12.82
CA GLY A 27 10.96 19.05 -11.77
C GLY A 27 12.39 19.54 -12.03
N CYS A 28 13.16 18.82 -12.84
CA CYS A 28 14.45 19.28 -13.33
C CYS A 28 14.28 20.12 -14.60
N ARG A 29 14.86 21.32 -14.61
CA ARG A 29 14.94 22.21 -15.78
C ARG A 29 16.34 22.27 -16.41
N GLY A 30 17.34 21.67 -15.77
CA GLY A 30 18.73 21.78 -16.19
C GLY A 30 19.27 23.20 -15.96
N THR A 31 20.56 23.33 -15.70
CA THR A 31 21.19 24.65 -15.49
C THR A 31 21.64 25.22 -16.83
N ALA A 32 21.18 26.43 -17.18
CA ALA A 32 21.94 27.27 -18.09
C ALA A 32 23.05 27.94 -17.28
N ASN A 33 24.31 27.52 -17.47
CA ASN A 33 25.55 28.10 -16.95
C ASN A 33 25.42 29.00 -15.69
N ILE A 34 25.62 28.43 -14.51
CA ILE A 34 25.67 29.20 -13.26
C ILE A 34 27.12 29.34 -12.85
N SER A 35 27.59 30.59 -12.84
CA SER A 35 28.84 31.02 -12.21
C SER A 35 28.74 30.93 -10.68
N SER A 36 29.82 30.49 -10.06
CA SER A 36 29.98 29.99 -8.69
C SER A 36 29.87 31.01 -7.53
N ASP A 37 29.06 32.07 -7.65
CA ASP A 37 29.10 33.21 -6.71
C ASP A 37 27.83 33.45 -5.87
N SER A 38 26.83 32.56 -5.86
CA SER A 38 25.57 32.77 -5.11
C SER A 38 25.47 31.98 -3.80
N ALA A 39 26.28 32.35 -2.80
CA ALA A 39 26.26 31.76 -1.46
C ALA A 39 25.20 32.36 -0.49
N GLU A 40 24.40 33.35 -0.92
CA GLU A 40 23.34 33.96 -0.09
C GLU A 40 21.97 33.95 -0.79
N ALA A 41 21.54 32.77 -1.22
CA ALA A 41 20.26 32.56 -1.88
C ALA A 41 19.23 31.98 -0.90
N THR A 42 18.14 32.70 -0.65
CA THR A 42 16.93 32.17 0.01
C THR A 42 16.42 30.94 -0.74
N GLY A 43 15.71 30.01 -0.07
CA GLY A 43 15.44 28.65 -0.56
C GLY A 43 14.93 28.48 -2.01
N SER A 44 14.26 29.49 -2.58
CA SER A 44 13.83 29.51 -4.00
C SER A 44 15.01 29.71 -4.99
N ALA A 45 16.03 30.46 -4.59
CA ALA A 45 17.25 30.68 -5.37
C ALA A 45 18.23 29.49 -5.27
N LEU A 46 18.17 28.68 -4.20
CA LEU A 46 18.93 27.43 -4.10
C LEU A 46 18.43 26.36 -5.09
N GLY A 47 17.11 26.18 -5.22
CA GLY A 47 16.52 25.27 -6.22
C GLY A 47 16.84 25.68 -7.66
N SER A 48 16.74 26.98 -7.95
CA SER A 48 17.08 27.54 -9.26
C SER A 48 18.58 27.39 -9.57
N ALA A 49 19.45 27.49 -8.56
CA ALA A 49 20.90 27.32 -8.69
C ALA A 49 21.31 25.87 -9.05
N LEU A 50 20.51 24.87 -8.65
CA LEU A 50 20.70 23.46 -8.98
C LEU A 50 19.98 23.01 -10.26
N GLY A 51 19.31 23.94 -10.97
CA GLY A 51 18.56 23.62 -12.19
C GLY A 51 17.22 22.94 -11.93
N CYS A 52 16.62 23.15 -10.76
CA CYS A 52 15.25 22.72 -10.43
C CYS A 52 14.22 23.79 -10.85
N ALA A 53 12.97 23.37 -11.04
CA ALA A 53 11.84 24.28 -11.15
C ALA A 53 11.67 25.09 -9.85
N PRO A 54 11.10 26.31 -9.92
CA PRO A 54 10.87 27.12 -8.72
C PRO A 54 10.04 26.33 -7.70
N GLU A 55 10.34 26.53 -6.40
CA GLU A 55 9.74 25.83 -5.24
C GLU A 55 10.19 24.37 -5.02
N LEU A 56 11.03 23.81 -5.90
CA LEU A 56 11.62 22.49 -5.75
C LEU A 56 13.10 22.57 -5.35
N MET A 57 13.55 21.58 -4.56
CA MET A 57 14.94 21.42 -4.13
C MET A 57 15.31 19.93 -3.99
N GLY A 58 16.55 19.69 -3.57
CA GLY A 58 17.06 18.35 -3.24
C GLY A 58 17.42 17.50 -4.46
N PRO A 59 17.89 16.26 -4.24
CA PRO A 59 18.25 15.34 -5.32
C PRO A 59 17.05 15.09 -6.24
N PHE A 60 17.26 15.18 -7.55
CA PHE A 60 16.22 15.08 -8.58
C PHE A 60 15.06 16.09 -8.46
N CYS A 61 15.21 17.18 -7.70
CA CYS A 61 14.17 18.21 -7.54
C CYS A 61 12.84 17.65 -7.01
N ARG A 62 12.87 16.61 -6.17
CA ARG A 62 11.66 15.95 -5.63
C ARG A 62 11.28 16.41 -4.22
N GLN A 63 11.96 17.42 -3.68
CA GLN A 63 11.66 17.99 -2.37
C GLN A 63 11.09 19.39 -2.53
N CYS A 64 10.17 19.77 -1.65
CA CYS A 64 9.62 21.11 -1.64
C CYS A 64 10.45 22.04 -0.77
N VAL A 65 10.61 23.28 -1.23
CA VAL A 65 11.16 24.35 -0.39
C VAL A 65 10.16 24.62 0.75
N PRO A 66 10.60 24.60 2.02
CA PRO A 66 9.71 24.93 3.13
C PRO A 66 9.25 26.39 3.02
N PRO A 67 7.94 26.67 3.15
CA PRO A 67 7.45 28.04 3.04
C PRO A 67 7.97 28.91 4.21
N PRO A 68 8.16 30.22 3.99
CA PRO A 68 8.70 31.15 4.99
C PRO A 68 7.74 31.42 6.16
N THR A 69 6.47 31.00 6.07
CA THR A 69 5.47 31.14 7.12
C THR A 69 5.11 29.77 7.71
N GLU A 70 5.15 29.66 9.05
CA GLU A 70 4.99 28.43 9.85
C GLU A 70 3.71 27.61 9.60
N SER A 71 2.72 28.15 8.90
CA SER A 71 1.37 27.59 8.82
C SER A 71 1.02 26.83 7.54
N GLY A 72 1.91 26.79 6.53
CA GLY A 72 1.66 26.09 5.27
C GLY A 72 2.45 24.78 5.15
N ARG A 73 1.80 23.61 5.24
CA ARG A 73 2.43 22.35 4.81
C ARG A 73 2.31 22.20 3.29
N VAL A 74 3.39 21.79 2.64
CA VAL A 74 3.47 21.55 1.20
C VAL A 74 3.85 20.08 0.94
N HIS A 75 3.35 19.52 -0.15
CA HIS A 75 3.70 18.16 -0.60
C HIS A 75 4.11 18.19 -2.08
N TYR A 76 4.96 17.23 -2.46
CA TYR A 76 5.46 17.10 -3.82
C TYR A 76 4.43 16.39 -4.71
N VAL A 77 4.11 16.95 -5.86
CA VAL A 77 3.28 16.33 -6.89
C VAL A 77 4.15 15.97 -8.09
N PRO A 78 4.28 14.68 -8.45
CA PRO A 78 5.11 14.28 -9.59
C PRO A 78 4.54 14.81 -10.91
N ALA A 79 5.44 15.01 -11.88
CA ALA A 79 5.08 15.38 -13.24
C ALA A 79 4.19 14.32 -13.90
N THR A 80 3.21 14.77 -14.69
CA THR A 80 2.46 13.92 -15.62
C THR A 80 2.77 14.36 -17.06
N PRO A 81 2.35 13.61 -18.10
CA PRO A 81 2.57 14.03 -19.49
C PRO A 81 2.01 15.42 -19.82
N SER A 82 1.02 15.89 -19.04
CA SER A 82 0.34 17.17 -19.25
C SER A 82 0.55 18.20 -18.13
N THR A 83 1.11 17.80 -16.97
CA THR A 83 1.31 18.72 -15.84
C THR A 83 2.74 18.70 -15.33
N VAL A 84 3.29 19.89 -15.09
CA VAL A 84 4.61 20.07 -14.47
C VAL A 84 4.64 19.57 -13.01
N ALA A 85 5.78 19.03 -12.58
CA ALA A 85 6.02 18.76 -11.17
C ALA A 85 5.91 20.06 -10.36
N THR A 86 5.11 20.06 -9.31
CA THR A 86 4.82 21.25 -8.50
C THR A 86 4.67 20.88 -7.03
N CYS A 87 4.96 21.84 -6.15
CA CYS A 87 4.62 21.75 -4.74
C CYS A 87 3.23 22.33 -4.52
N LYS A 88 2.36 21.59 -3.83
CA LYS A 88 1.01 22.07 -3.51
C LYS A 88 0.82 22.17 -2.00
N GLY A 89 0.18 23.25 -1.57
CA GLY A 89 -0.27 23.40 -0.19
C GLY A 89 -1.28 22.32 0.19
N CYS A 90 -1.21 21.85 1.43
CA CYS A 90 -2.09 20.79 1.93
C CYS A 90 -3.54 21.22 2.16
N GLN A 91 -3.83 22.53 2.12
CA GLN A 91 -5.13 23.11 2.53
C GLN A 91 -6.32 22.58 1.72
N ASP A 92 -6.15 22.29 0.42
CA ASP A 92 -7.20 21.71 -0.45
C ASP A 92 -7.29 20.17 -0.36
N THR A 93 -6.25 19.52 0.15
CA THR A 93 -6.16 18.05 0.16
C THR A 93 -6.79 17.42 1.39
N VAL A 94 -6.87 18.12 2.53
CA VAL A 94 -7.47 17.58 3.77
C VAL A 94 -8.97 17.31 3.57
N GLY A 95 -9.70 18.21 2.91
CA GLY A 95 -11.11 18.00 2.60
C GLY A 95 -11.34 16.84 1.63
N ARG A 96 -10.45 16.69 0.64
CA ARG A 96 -10.51 15.61 -0.36
C ARG A 96 -10.08 14.26 0.22
N SER A 97 -9.07 14.22 1.07
CA SER A 97 -8.60 12.99 1.73
C SER A 97 -9.55 12.53 2.84
N ALA A 98 -10.09 13.45 3.64
CA ALA A 98 -11.18 13.15 4.58
C ALA A 98 -12.44 12.68 3.85
N GLY A 99 -12.79 13.31 2.72
CA GLY A 99 -13.90 12.87 1.87
C GLY A 99 -13.70 11.47 1.29
N VAL A 100 -12.49 11.11 0.86
CA VAL A 100 -12.17 9.76 0.37
C VAL A 100 -12.21 8.73 1.51
N LEU A 101 -11.66 9.04 2.68
CA LEU A 101 -11.70 8.15 3.84
C LEU A 101 -13.12 7.93 4.35
N LEU A 102 -13.90 9.00 4.52
CA LEU A 102 -15.31 8.92 4.92
C LEU A 102 -16.15 8.22 3.86
N GLY A 103 -15.88 8.50 2.58
CA GLY A 103 -16.48 7.81 1.45
C GLY A 103 -16.17 6.32 1.43
N ALA A 104 -14.92 5.92 1.69
CA ALA A 104 -14.51 4.52 1.78
C ALA A 104 -15.17 3.83 2.99
N VAL A 105 -15.22 4.47 4.16
CA VAL A 105 -15.91 3.95 5.34
C VAL A 105 -17.42 3.81 5.09
N PHE A 106 -18.04 4.81 4.47
CA PHE A 106 -19.46 4.76 4.07
C PHE A 106 -19.71 3.67 3.03
N PHE A 107 -18.84 3.53 2.04
CA PHE A 107 -18.95 2.52 0.99
C PHE A 107 -18.75 1.10 1.56
N VAL A 108 -17.79 0.91 2.46
CA VAL A 108 -17.62 -0.35 3.19
C VAL A 108 -18.84 -0.61 4.07
N ALA A 109 -19.36 0.37 4.81
CA ALA A 109 -20.56 0.21 5.63
C ALA A 109 -21.80 -0.11 4.77
N LEU A 110 -21.93 0.55 3.61
CA LEU A 110 -22.99 0.33 2.63
C LEU A 110 -22.88 -1.05 2.00
N ILE A 111 -21.70 -1.48 1.54
CA ILE A 111 -21.45 -2.83 1.04
C ILE A 111 -21.74 -3.84 2.13
N THR A 112 -21.26 -3.63 3.35
CA THR A 112 -21.51 -4.56 4.46
C THR A 112 -23.00 -4.65 4.76
N ARG A 113 -23.74 -3.53 4.69
CA ARG A 113 -25.19 -3.45 4.88
C ARG A 113 -25.95 -4.07 3.71
N LEU A 114 -25.52 -3.85 2.47
CA LEU A 114 -26.09 -4.41 1.25
C LEU A 114 -25.84 -5.90 1.17
N LEU A 115 -24.63 -6.37 1.50
CA LEU A 115 -24.29 -7.78 1.62
C LEU A 115 -25.05 -8.42 2.77
N TYR A 116 -25.22 -7.74 3.90
CA TYR A 116 -26.05 -8.23 5.00
C TYR A 116 -27.52 -8.33 4.58
N HIS A 117 -28.05 -7.31 3.91
CA HIS A 117 -29.44 -7.26 3.46
C HIS A 117 -29.71 -8.21 2.29
N SER A 118 -28.77 -8.34 1.35
CA SER A 118 -28.84 -9.28 0.25
C SER A 118 -28.71 -10.69 0.80
N ARG A 119 -27.74 -11.00 1.68
CA ARG A 119 -27.63 -12.29 2.36
C ARG A 119 -28.90 -12.62 3.14
N ARG A 120 -29.52 -11.65 3.83
CA ARG A 120 -30.81 -11.83 4.54
C ARG A 120 -31.99 -12.08 3.60
N ARG A 121 -32.09 -11.36 2.46
CA ARG A 121 -33.13 -11.61 1.43
C ARG A 121 -32.89 -12.89 0.62
N TRP A 122 -31.62 -13.23 0.39
CA TRP A 122 -31.17 -14.41 -0.36
C TRP A 122 -31.21 -15.70 0.45
N LEU A 123 -31.27 -15.61 1.78
CA LEU A 123 -31.45 -16.75 2.67
C LEU A 123 -32.84 -17.42 2.54
N VAL A 124 -33.78 -16.83 1.78
CA VAL A 124 -35.20 -17.24 1.76
C VAL A 124 -35.65 -17.92 0.44
N GLY A 125 -34.80 -18.07 -0.59
CA GLY A 125 -35.27 -18.54 -1.93
C GLY A 125 -34.52 -19.73 -2.55
N GLU A 126 -35.22 -20.52 -3.38
CA GLU A 126 -34.71 -21.65 -4.18
C GLU A 126 -33.52 -21.29 -5.09
N ARG A 127 -33.46 -20.03 -5.55
CA ARG A 127 -32.31 -19.47 -6.31
C ARG A 127 -30.98 -19.58 -5.56
N LYS A 128 -31.00 -19.68 -4.21
CA LYS A 128 -29.82 -19.89 -3.38
C LYS A 128 -29.15 -21.24 -3.64
N ALA A 129 -29.90 -22.32 -3.85
CA ALA A 129 -29.31 -23.63 -4.09
C ALA A 129 -28.58 -23.65 -5.44
N ALA A 130 -29.20 -23.08 -6.48
CA ALA A 130 -28.60 -22.96 -7.81
C ALA A 130 -27.36 -22.03 -7.80
N LEU A 131 -27.45 -20.87 -7.14
CA LEU A 131 -26.32 -19.93 -7.07
C LEU A 131 -25.22 -20.40 -6.12
N ALA A 132 -25.53 -21.05 -5.00
CA ALA A 132 -24.53 -21.65 -4.11
C ALA A 132 -23.80 -22.79 -4.80
N LYS A 133 -24.51 -23.63 -5.58
CA LYS A 133 -23.90 -24.66 -6.42
C LYS A 133 -22.96 -24.03 -7.45
N ALA A 134 -23.43 -23.02 -8.20
CA ALA A 134 -22.57 -22.29 -9.13
C ALA A 134 -21.37 -21.59 -8.44
N TRP A 135 -21.54 -21.10 -7.21
CA TRP A 135 -20.47 -20.45 -6.44
C TRP A 135 -19.39 -21.43 -6.00
N VAL A 136 -19.79 -22.65 -5.61
CA VAL A 136 -18.89 -23.75 -5.27
C VAL A 136 -18.18 -24.24 -6.53
N ASP A 137 -18.94 -24.48 -7.61
CA ASP A 137 -18.40 -25.00 -8.88
C ASP A 137 -17.39 -24.03 -9.52
N PHE A 138 -17.69 -22.72 -9.54
CA PHE A 138 -16.82 -21.73 -10.17
C PHE A 138 -15.69 -21.23 -9.24
N SER A 139 -15.85 -21.37 -7.91
CA SER A 139 -14.88 -20.94 -6.89
C SER A 139 -14.22 -19.57 -7.18
N PRO A 140 -15.01 -18.50 -7.44
CA PRO A 140 -14.51 -17.18 -7.85
C PRO A 140 -13.59 -16.54 -6.83
N LEU A 141 -13.72 -16.87 -5.54
CA LEU A 141 -12.84 -16.36 -4.50
C LEU A 141 -11.42 -16.88 -4.63
N VAL A 142 -11.25 -18.16 -5.02
CA VAL A 142 -9.93 -18.75 -5.27
C VAL A 142 -9.30 -18.10 -6.50
N LYS A 143 -10.08 -17.98 -7.58
CA LYS A 143 -9.61 -17.32 -8.81
C LYS A 143 -9.24 -15.86 -8.57
N ALA A 144 -10.05 -15.12 -7.81
CA ALA A 144 -9.74 -13.73 -7.44
C ALA A 144 -8.51 -13.64 -6.54
N LYS A 145 -8.35 -14.55 -5.57
CA LYS A 145 -7.16 -14.65 -4.71
C LYS A 145 -5.90 -14.80 -5.56
N VAL A 146 -5.89 -15.78 -6.46
CA VAL A 146 -4.75 -16.05 -7.37
C VAL A 146 -4.47 -14.85 -8.27
N LEU A 147 -5.50 -14.25 -8.88
CA LEU A 147 -5.34 -13.10 -9.76
C LEU A 147 -4.76 -11.90 -9.01
N ILE A 148 -5.31 -11.55 -7.84
CA ILE A 148 -4.81 -10.42 -7.05
C ILE A 148 -3.38 -10.69 -6.57
N SER A 149 -3.07 -11.88 -6.06
CA SER A 149 -1.72 -12.19 -5.58
C SER A 149 -0.69 -12.24 -6.70
N SER A 150 -1.03 -12.82 -7.86
CA SER A 150 -0.16 -12.80 -9.03
C SER A 150 0.18 -11.37 -9.45
N TYR A 151 -0.83 -10.49 -9.38
CA TYR A 151 -0.67 -9.09 -9.71
C TYR A 151 0.19 -8.33 -8.69
N GLN A 152 -0.03 -8.56 -7.39
CA GLN A 152 0.76 -7.98 -6.30
C GLN A 152 2.25 -8.34 -6.39
N ILE A 153 2.57 -9.55 -6.88
CA ILE A 153 3.96 -9.98 -7.10
C ILE A 153 4.52 -9.32 -8.36
N ALA A 154 3.76 -9.26 -9.44
CA ALA A 154 4.20 -8.67 -10.71
C ALA A 154 4.52 -7.17 -10.57
N THR A 155 3.72 -6.41 -9.81
CA THR A 155 3.98 -4.99 -9.56
C THR A 155 5.21 -4.73 -8.69
N ALA A 156 5.62 -5.71 -7.89
CA ALA A 156 6.81 -5.62 -7.04
C ALA A 156 8.12 -5.88 -7.79
N VAL A 157 8.06 -6.46 -9.00
CA VAL A 157 9.26 -6.80 -9.78
C VAL A 157 10.20 -5.61 -10.02
N PRO A 158 9.76 -4.43 -10.51
CA PRO A 158 10.68 -3.33 -10.79
C PRO A 158 11.39 -2.80 -9.53
N SER A 159 10.70 -2.77 -8.38
CA SER A 159 11.28 -2.31 -7.11
C SER A 159 12.21 -3.35 -6.49
N VAL A 160 11.87 -4.64 -6.56
CA VAL A 160 12.69 -5.70 -5.94
C VAL A 160 13.92 -6.03 -6.79
N TYR A 161 13.76 -6.18 -8.10
CA TYR A 161 14.85 -6.57 -9.00
C TYR A 161 15.62 -5.38 -9.59
N GLN A 162 15.21 -4.14 -9.28
CA GLN A 162 15.85 -2.92 -9.79
C GLN A 162 15.88 -2.84 -11.33
N ILE A 163 14.90 -3.46 -11.99
CA ILE A 163 14.82 -3.51 -13.45
C ILE A 163 14.13 -2.25 -13.98
N SER A 164 14.77 -1.60 -14.95
CA SER A 164 14.19 -0.47 -15.67
C SER A 164 13.22 -0.96 -16.75
N LEU A 165 11.92 -0.90 -16.45
CA LEU A 165 10.87 -1.26 -17.42
C LEU A 165 10.70 -0.18 -18.51
N PRO A 166 10.42 -0.56 -19.77
CA PRO A 166 10.07 0.39 -20.82
C PRO A 166 8.76 1.13 -20.49
N TYR A 167 8.61 2.37 -20.98
CA TYR A 167 7.52 3.29 -20.62
C TYR A 167 6.12 2.67 -20.81
N GLN A 168 5.92 1.96 -21.92
CA GLN A 168 4.64 1.32 -22.25
C GLN A 168 4.22 0.27 -21.21
N VAL A 169 5.20 -0.47 -20.66
CA VAL A 169 4.97 -1.47 -19.63
C VAL A 169 4.74 -0.80 -18.27
N LYS A 170 5.45 0.30 -17.97
CA LYS A 170 5.22 1.09 -16.74
C LYS A 170 3.82 1.68 -16.69
N GLU A 171 3.31 2.21 -17.79
CA GLU A 171 1.97 2.80 -17.85
C GLU A 171 0.87 1.73 -17.68
N LEU A 172 1.02 0.60 -18.38
CA LEU A 172 0.10 -0.54 -18.22
C LEU A 172 0.09 -1.02 -16.76
N ILE A 173 1.26 -1.29 -16.19
CA ILE A 173 1.38 -1.75 -14.79
C ILE A 173 0.84 -0.68 -13.83
N GLY A 174 1.12 0.61 -14.03
CA GLY A 174 0.64 1.70 -13.19
C GLY A 174 -0.90 1.83 -13.18
N ASN A 175 -1.53 1.74 -14.34
CA ASN A 175 -3.00 1.80 -14.47
C ASN A 175 -3.69 0.59 -13.82
N LEU A 176 -3.07 -0.59 -13.91
CA LEU A 176 -3.55 -1.77 -13.20
C LEU A 176 -3.24 -1.72 -11.69
N ALA A 177 -2.17 -1.01 -11.28
CA ALA A 177 -1.68 -1.00 -9.89
C ALA A 177 -2.62 -0.19 -9.01
N PHE A 178 -3.10 0.93 -9.54
CA PHE A 178 -4.12 1.76 -8.91
C PHE A 178 -5.42 1.01 -8.59
N ALA A 179 -5.80 0.00 -9.40
CA ALA A 179 -7.05 -0.74 -9.23
C ALA A 179 -6.99 -1.82 -8.13
N PHE A 180 -5.82 -2.41 -7.86
CA PHE A 180 -5.68 -3.57 -6.96
C PHE A 180 -4.72 -3.36 -5.79
N SER A 181 -3.72 -2.50 -5.94
CA SER A 181 -2.92 -2.01 -4.84
C SER A 181 -3.56 -0.72 -4.36
N PHE A 182 -4.47 -0.80 -3.37
CA PHE A 182 -4.98 0.37 -2.66
C PHE A 182 -3.82 1.35 -2.42
N GLY A 183 -3.84 2.47 -3.15
CA GLY A 183 -2.64 3.18 -3.60
C GLY A 183 -1.58 3.45 -2.53
N LEU A 184 -0.44 2.77 -2.63
CA LEU A 184 0.78 3.13 -1.90
C LEU A 184 1.19 4.59 -2.20
N GLU A 185 0.97 5.05 -3.44
CA GLU A 185 1.26 6.41 -3.88
C GLU A 185 0.13 7.40 -3.55
N GLY A 186 -1.12 6.92 -3.50
CA GLY A 186 -2.28 7.75 -3.17
C GLY A 186 -2.41 8.10 -1.67
N ILE A 187 -1.79 7.31 -0.79
CA ILE A 187 -1.81 7.52 0.67
C ILE A 187 -0.60 8.34 1.14
N ALA A 188 0.48 8.41 0.37
CA ALA A 188 1.67 9.19 0.74
C ALA A 188 1.35 10.69 0.89
N THR A 189 0.55 11.26 -0.04
CA THR A 189 0.19 12.68 -0.02
C THR A 189 -0.62 13.11 1.21
N PRO A 190 -1.68 12.42 1.67
CA PRO A 190 -2.34 12.79 2.91
C PRO A 190 -1.46 12.55 4.15
N LEU A 191 -0.54 11.57 4.12
CA LEU A 191 0.35 11.29 5.26
C LEU A 191 1.39 12.40 5.45
N GLU A 192 1.98 12.90 4.36
CA GLU A 192 2.84 14.09 4.35
C GLU A 192 2.10 15.32 4.88
N CYS A 193 0.85 15.52 4.46
CA CYS A 193 0.03 16.63 4.95
C CYS A 193 -0.36 16.53 6.43
N LEU A 194 -0.49 15.31 6.98
CA LEU A 194 -0.66 15.08 8.41
C LEU A 194 0.63 15.30 9.22
N GLY A 195 1.76 15.56 8.55
CA GLY A 195 3.06 15.79 9.18
C GLY A 195 3.80 14.50 9.48
N TRP A 196 3.32 13.39 8.92
CA TRP A 196 3.91 12.05 9.02
C TRP A 196 4.53 11.69 7.67
N GLY A 197 5.21 12.66 7.06
CA GLY A 197 5.91 12.45 5.80
C GLY A 197 7.11 11.51 5.94
N GLY A 198 7.60 11.08 4.78
CA GLY A 198 8.82 10.30 4.65
C GLY A 198 8.64 8.79 4.75
N TYR A 199 9.72 8.09 4.45
CA TYR A 199 9.73 6.63 4.31
C TYR A 199 9.35 5.90 5.61
N VAL A 200 9.98 6.27 6.73
CA VAL A 200 9.82 5.56 8.01
C VAL A 200 8.38 5.65 8.52
N SER A 201 7.80 6.85 8.50
CA SER A 201 6.40 7.09 8.89
C SER A 201 5.43 6.29 8.01
N SER A 202 5.67 6.27 6.70
CA SER A 202 4.88 5.49 5.75
C SER A 202 4.96 3.99 6.04
N LEU A 203 6.16 3.46 6.28
CA LEU A 203 6.35 2.04 6.62
C LEU A 203 5.62 1.65 7.91
N LEU A 204 5.71 2.49 8.96
CA LEU A 204 4.98 2.28 10.21
C LEU A 204 3.47 2.31 9.99
N PHE A 205 2.97 3.25 9.19
CA PHE A 205 1.54 3.31 8.85
C PHE A 205 1.08 2.01 8.19
N PHE A 206 1.78 1.51 7.17
CA PHE A 206 1.40 0.25 6.51
C PHE A 206 1.50 -0.96 7.43
N PHE A 207 2.43 -0.96 8.39
CA PHE A 207 2.56 -2.03 9.38
C PHE A 207 1.42 -2.01 10.42
N PHE A 208 1.08 -0.85 10.96
CA PHE A 208 0.07 -0.72 12.02
C PHE A 208 -1.37 -0.61 11.51
N ALA A 209 -1.60 -0.10 10.30
CA ALA A 209 -2.94 0.00 9.70
C ALA A 209 -3.72 -1.33 9.70
N PRO A 210 -3.17 -2.48 9.25
CA PRO A 210 -3.88 -3.76 9.32
C PRO A 210 -4.14 -4.21 10.76
N LEU A 211 -3.25 -3.89 11.71
CA LEU A 211 -3.47 -4.18 13.13
C LEU A 211 -4.63 -3.34 13.69
N ALA A 212 -4.68 -2.05 13.37
CA ALA A 212 -5.79 -1.18 13.75
C ALA A 212 -7.13 -1.64 13.14
N LEU A 213 -7.12 -2.01 11.86
CA LEU A 213 -8.29 -2.58 11.18
C LEU A 213 -8.70 -3.93 11.80
N SER A 214 -7.74 -4.77 12.20
CA SER A 214 -8.01 -6.02 12.89
C SER A 214 -8.70 -5.80 14.24
N ALA A 215 -8.21 -4.84 15.02
CA ALA A 215 -8.82 -4.44 16.29
C ALA A 215 -10.23 -3.90 16.08
N LEU A 216 -10.45 -3.08 15.05
CA LEU A 216 -11.78 -2.57 14.69
C LEU A 216 -12.74 -3.72 14.33
N VAL A 217 -12.30 -4.70 13.54
CA VAL A 217 -13.11 -5.89 13.21
C VAL A 217 -13.49 -6.67 14.47
N LEU A 218 -12.55 -6.84 15.41
CA LEU A 218 -12.80 -7.51 16.69
C LEU A 218 -13.80 -6.73 17.56
N VAL A 219 -13.64 -5.42 17.67
CA VAL A 219 -14.56 -4.54 18.41
C VAL A 219 -15.96 -4.58 17.79
N LEU A 220 -16.07 -4.48 16.47
CA LEU A 220 -17.37 -4.57 15.78
C LEU A 220 -18.02 -5.94 15.95
N ALA A 221 -17.24 -7.03 15.91
CA ALA A 221 -17.73 -8.38 16.19
C ALA A 221 -18.23 -8.51 17.63
N ALA A 222 -17.50 -7.94 18.61
CA ALA A 222 -17.89 -7.93 20.01
C ALA A 222 -19.17 -7.11 20.24
N LEU A 223 -19.24 -5.88 19.70
CA LEU A 223 -20.42 -5.01 19.80
C LEU A 223 -21.66 -5.65 19.17
N ARG A 224 -21.51 -6.34 18.03
CA ARG A 224 -22.60 -7.10 17.40
C ARG A 224 -23.10 -8.22 18.31
N ARG A 225 -22.17 -8.95 18.94
CA ARG A 225 -22.52 -10.00 19.90
C ARG A 225 -23.25 -9.43 21.12
N CYS A 226 -22.72 -8.36 21.73
CA CYS A 226 -23.34 -7.68 22.88
C CYS A 226 -24.75 -7.16 22.54
N ARG A 227 -24.93 -6.49 21.39
CA ARG A 227 -26.24 -5.98 20.96
C ARG A 227 -27.22 -7.09 20.61
N TRP A 228 -26.73 -8.22 20.10
CA TRP A 228 -27.57 -9.38 19.80
C TRP A 228 -28.03 -10.08 21.09
N CYS A 229 -27.12 -10.33 22.03
CA CYS A 229 -27.45 -10.87 23.35
C CYS A 229 -28.39 -9.94 24.14
N SER A 230 -28.20 -8.63 24.04
CA SER A 230 -29.06 -7.66 24.74
C SER A 230 -30.45 -7.50 24.13
N ARG A 231 -30.65 -7.82 22.84
CA ARG A 231 -31.95 -7.70 22.15
C ARG A 231 -32.76 -9.00 22.13
N HIS A 232 -32.12 -10.14 22.34
CA HIS A 232 -32.77 -11.45 22.38
C HIS A 232 -32.61 -12.07 23.77
N LEU A 233 -33.54 -11.74 24.68
CA LEU A 233 -33.85 -12.50 25.91
C LEU A 233 -34.58 -13.82 25.54
N THR A 234 -33.98 -14.66 24.69
CA THR A 234 -34.54 -15.97 24.35
C THR A 234 -33.43 -17.02 24.35
N PRO A 235 -33.54 -18.11 25.14
CA PRO A 235 -32.60 -19.21 25.11
C PRO A 235 -32.98 -20.12 23.96
N LEU A 236 -32.20 -20.11 22.86
CA LEU A 236 -31.88 -21.29 22.03
C LEU A 236 -31.18 -20.86 20.73
N GLY A 237 -29.97 -21.37 20.52
CA GLY A 237 -29.75 -22.14 19.30
C GLY A 237 -29.00 -21.51 18.14
N SER A 238 -28.20 -20.45 18.33
CA SER A 238 -27.21 -20.08 17.31
C SER A 238 -25.94 -19.51 17.93
N ASP A 239 -25.24 -20.36 18.68
CA ASP A 239 -23.91 -20.10 19.21
C ASP A 239 -22.87 -20.15 18.08
N ALA A 240 -22.95 -19.24 17.11
CA ALA A 240 -21.78 -18.99 16.27
C ALA A 240 -20.68 -18.46 17.20
N PRO A 241 -19.58 -19.21 17.42
CA PRO A 241 -18.53 -18.74 18.31
C PRO A 241 -17.91 -17.49 17.71
N PHE A 242 -17.44 -16.59 18.58
CA PHE A 242 -16.83 -15.32 18.19
C PHE A 242 -15.77 -15.47 17.09
N ALA A 243 -15.00 -16.57 17.13
CA ALA A 243 -14.03 -16.93 16.11
C ALA A 243 -14.65 -17.01 14.70
N ALA A 244 -15.82 -17.63 14.54
CA ALA A 244 -16.50 -17.78 13.25
C ALA A 244 -16.90 -16.43 12.62
N LEU A 245 -17.07 -15.39 13.44
CA LEU A 245 -17.41 -14.04 12.99
C LEU A 245 -16.16 -13.21 12.65
N ALA A 246 -15.10 -13.32 13.46
CA ALA A 246 -13.94 -12.42 13.38
C ALA A 246 -12.78 -12.97 12.55
N VAL A 247 -12.48 -14.27 12.62
CA VAL A 247 -11.28 -14.83 11.97
C VAL A 247 -11.33 -14.79 10.43
N PRO A 248 -12.46 -15.04 9.73
CA PRO A 248 -12.48 -15.00 8.27
C PRO A 248 -12.13 -13.63 7.66
N PRO A 249 -12.67 -12.49 8.14
CA PRO A 249 -12.24 -11.18 7.65
C PRO A 249 -10.79 -10.84 8.06
N LEU A 250 -10.32 -11.31 9.22
CA LEU A 250 -8.93 -11.11 9.65
C LEU A 250 -7.92 -11.82 8.74
N LEU A 251 -8.18 -13.07 8.38
CA LEU A 251 -7.32 -13.83 7.47
C LEU A 251 -7.27 -13.20 6.08
N LYS A 252 -8.41 -12.71 5.57
CA LYS A 252 -8.47 -11.98 4.30
C LYS A 252 -7.67 -10.68 4.36
N LEU A 253 -7.84 -9.91 5.44
CA LEU A 253 -7.10 -8.67 5.65
C LEU A 253 -5.59 -8.94 5.63
N LEU A 254 -5.13 -9.91 6.42
CA LEU A 254 -3.73 -10.33 6.47
C LEU A 254 -3.20 -10.75 5.10
N PHE A 255 -3.98 -11.55 4.36
CA PHE A 255 -3.62 -12.01 3.03
C PHE A 255 -3.40 -10.85 2.04
N PHE A 256 -4.29 -9.85 2.04
CA PHE A 256 -4.17 -8.71 1.13
C PHE A 256 -3.12 -7.70 1.56
N THR A 257 -2.91 -7.51 2.87
CA THR A 257 -1.96 -6.51 3.37
C THR A 257 -0.52 -7.04 3.37
N TYR A 258 -0.32 -8.36 3.40
CA TYR A 258 1.01 -8.96 3.43
C TYR A 258 1.93 -8.49 2.27
N PRO A 259 1.52 -8.57 0.98
CA PRO A 259 2.38 -8.10 -0.11
C PRO A 259 2.60 -6.59 -0.09
N LEU A 260 1.61 -5.82 0.38
CA LEU A 260 1.68 -4.36 0.48
C LEU A 260 2.77 -3.92 1.47
N ILE A 261 2.76 -4.50 2.67
CA ILE A 261 3.74 -4.22 3.74
C ILE A 261 5.13 -4.67 3.30
N THR A 262 5.22 -5.88 2.76
CA THR A 262 6.49 -6.49 2.34
C THR A 262 7.14 -5.68 1.22
N HIS A 263 6.36 -5.25 0.22
CA HIS A 263 6.82 -4.35 -0.84
C HIS A 263 7.39 -3.05 -0.26
N LYS A 264 6.65 -2.40 0.64
CA LYS A 264 7.11 -1.15 1.28
C LYS A 264 8.34 -1.34 2.15
N ALA A 265 8.53 -2.50 2.76
CA ALA A 265 9.76 -2.80 3.50
C ALA A 265 10.95 -2.97 2.55
N PHE A 266 10.77 -3.57 1.37
CA PHE A 266 11.85 -3.70 0.38
C PHE A 266 12.27 -2.36 -0.25
N ASP A 267 11.41 -1.35 -0.23
CA ASP A 267 11.73 0.02 -0.65
C ASP A 267 12.85 0.68 0.21
N ALA A 268 13.26 0.09 1.36
CA ALA A 268 14.35 0.61 2.21
C ALA A 268 15.77 0.37 1.69
N PHE A 269 15.97 -0.58 0.78
CA PHE A 269 17.31 -1.01 0.36
C PHE A 269 17.89 -0.28 -0.86
N PRO A 270 17.10 0.03 -1.91
CA PRO A 270 17.68 0.57 -3.12
C PRO A 270 18.06 2.04 -2.96
N CYS A 271 19.29 2.37 -3.38
CA CYS A 271 19.83 3.73 -3.38
C CYS A 271 20.16 4.22 -4.80
N HIS A 272 20.09 5.53 -5.01
CA HIS A 272 20.70 6.24 -6.13
C HIS A 272 22.10 6.70 -5.73
N SER A 273 23.13 6.29 -6.46
CA SER A 273 24.51 6.70 -6.23
C SER A 273 24.88 7.93 -7.08
N PHE A 274 25.41 8.97 -6.44
CA PHE A 274 25.91 10.21 -7.02
C PHE A 274 27.39 10.40 -6.65
N GLY A 275 28.28 9.69 -7.34
CA GLY A 275 29.71 9.71 -7.00
C GLY A 275 29.94 9.16 -5.59
N GLU A 276 30.34 10.03 -4.65
CA GLU A 276 30.64 9.66 -3.26
C GLU A 276 29.41 9.62 -2.34
N VAL A 277 28.31 10.27 -2.72
CA VAL A 277 27.07 10.31 -1.92
C VAL A 277 25.97 9.46 -2.55
N ALA A 278 25.09 8.88 -1.75
CA ALA A 278 23.97 8.07 -2.25
C ALA A 278 22.68 8.41 -1.50
N PHE A 279 21.53 8.37 -2.16
CA PHE A 279 20.23 8.69 -1.55
C PHE A 279 19.22 7.55 -1.76
N LEU A 280 18.31 7.35 -0.81
CA LEU A 280 17.31 6.28 -0.88
C LEU A 280 16.31 6.54 -2.02
N LYS A 281 16.01 5.52 -2.84
CA LYS A 281 15.08 5.68 -3.98
C LYS A 281 13.65 6.00 -3.55
N ALA A 282 13.22 5.42 -2.44
CA ALA A 282 11.88 5.58 -1.90
C ALA A 282 11.65 6.95 -1.26
N ASP A 283 12.72 7.58 -0.76
CA ASP A 283 12.69 8.88 -0.12
C ASP A 283 14.06 9.54 -0.26
N VAL A 284 14.18 10.46 -1.21
CA VAL A 284 15.44 11.13 -1.55
C VAL A 284 15.92 12.11 -0.48
N SER A 285 15.16 12.30 0.62
CA SER A 285 15.63 13.03 1.79
C SER A 285 16.62 12.23 2.64
N ILE A 286 16.62 10.90 2.53
CA ILE A 286 17.48 10.03 3.33
C ILE A 286 18.76 9.70 2.55
N GLU A 287 19.90 10.11 3.09
CA GLU A 287 21.21 9.74 2.55
C GLU A 287 21.60 8.32 2.99
N CYS A 288 21.94 7.49 2.01
CA CYS A 288 22.35 6.11 2.22
C CYS A 288 23.75 6.01 2.84
N GLY A 289 23.83 5.27 3.96
CA GLY A 289 25.09 5.07 4.69
C GLY A 289 25.16 5.89 5.98
N THR A 290 24.16 6.77 6.20
CA THR A 290 23.99 7.52 7.43
C THR A 290 23.25 6.71 8.51
N ALA A 291 23.30 7.21 9.75
CA ALA A 291 22.56 6.63 10.88
C ALA A 291 21.03 6.62 10.66
N GLU A 292 20.50 7.54 9.83
CA GLU A 292 19.09 7.60 9.48
C GLU A 292 18.69 6.45 8.55
N HIS A 293 19.52 6.18 7.53
CA HIS A 293 19.33 5.03 6.66
C HIS A 293 19.41 3.71 7.45
N ASP A 294 20.31 3.62 8.43
CA ASP A 294 20.39 2.43 9.29
C ASP A 294 19.15 2.22 10.16
N ARG A 295 18.51 3.29 10.63
CA ARG A 295 17.21 3.20 11.33
C ARG A 295 16.12 2.67 10.40
N ALA A 296 16.05 3.21 9.17
CA ALA A 296 15.10 2.75 8.16
C ALA A 296 15.29 1.26 7.81
N LYS A 297 16.54 0.84 7.56
CA LYS A 297 16.87 -0.57 7.28
C LYS A 297 16.54 -1.49 8.44
N ARG A 298 16.79 -1.11 9.69
CA ARG A 298 16.42 -1.93 10.87
C ARG A 298 14.92 -2.16 10.94
N LEU A 299 14.13 -1.10 10.75
CA LEU A 299 12.68 -1.22 10.74
C LEU A 299 12.16 -2.08 9.57
N ALA A 300 12.76 -1.93 8.39
CA ALA A 300 12.45 -2.76 7.24
C ALA A 300 12.76 -4.24 7.49
N TRP A 301 13.93 -4.57 8.07
CA TRP A 301 14.28 -5.94 8.43
C TRP A 301 13.33 -6.55 9.44
N LEU A 302 12.98 -5.82 10.51
CA LEU A 302 11.99 -6.28 11.49
C LEU A 302 10.65 -6.58 10.83
N THR A 303 10.22 -5.71 9.92
CA THR A 303 8.97 -5.87 9.16
C THR A 303 9.03 -7.11 8.26
N ILE A 304 10.11 -7.29 7.50
CA ILE A 304 10.31 -8.46 6.63
C ILE A 304 10.30 -9.75 7.45
N LEU A 305 11.05 -9.83 8.54
CA LEU A 305 11.10 -11.03 9.38
C LEU A 305 9.73 -11.34 10.00
N CYS A 306 9.03 -10.31 10.49
CA CYS A 306 7.69 -10.48 11.05
C CYS A 306 6.69 -10.99 10.00
N CYS A 307 6.74 -10.48 8.77
CA CYS A 307 5.88 -10.90 7.69
C CYS A 307 6.25 -12.31 7.20
N THR A 308 7.51 -12.55 6.84
CA THR A 308 7.98 -13.79 6.20
C THR A 308 7.99 -15.00 7.14
N ILE A 309 8.21 -14.81 8.44
CA ILE A 309 8.20 -15.91 9.42
C ILE A 309 6.86 -15.93 10.15
N GLY A 310 6.43 -14.78 10.69
CA GLY A 310 5.23 -14.70 11.53
C GLY A 310 3.95 -15.04 10.78
N GLY A 311 3.82 -14.60 9.52
CA GLY A 311 2.65 -14.90 8.68
C GLY A 311 2.47 -16.40 8.43
N PRO A 312 3.46 -17.08 7.81
CA PRO A 312 3.40 -18.52 7.56
C PRO A 312 3.27 -19.35 8.84
N VAL A 313 4.00 -19.01 9.91
CA VAL A 313 3.90 -19.74 11.18
C VAL A 313 2.49 -19.63 11.77
N ALA A 314 1.86 -18.46 11.71
CA ALA A 314 0.49 -18.28 12.18
C ALA A 314 -0.51 -19.11 11.37
N VAL A 315 -0.41 -19.08 10.04
CA VAL A 315 -1.26 -19.86 9.13
C VAL A 315 -1.05 -21.37 9.35
N ALA A 316 0.20 -21.83 9.39
CA ALA A 316 0.57 -23.21 9.63
C ALA A 316 0.05 -23.70 10.99
N THR A 317 0.13 -22.88 12.04
CA THR A 317 -0.39 -23.22 13.37
C THR A 317 -1.91 -23.39 13.35
N LEU A 318 -2.63 -22.51 12.64
CA LEU A 318 -4.08 -22.62 12.49
C LEU A 318 -4.49 -23.88 11.70
N LEU A 319 -3.82 -24.16 10.58
CA LEU A 319 -4.06 -25.34 9.76
C LEU A 319 -3.71 -26.63 10.49
N TYR A 320 -2.59 -26.66 11.23
CA TYR A 320 -2.19 -27.82 12.03
C TYR A 320 -3.25 -28.18 13.08
N ARG A 321 -3.78 -27.18 13.79
CA ARG A 321 -4.85 -27.39 14.79
C ARG A 321 -6.17 -27.85 14.18
N ALA A 322 -6.47 -27.44 12.95
CA ALA A 322 -7.67 -27.85 12.23
C ALA A 322 -7.50 -29.13 11.40
N ARG A 323 -6.27 -29.66 11.26
CA ARG A 323 -5.90 -30.75 10.34
C ARG A 323 -6.78 -31.99 10.49
N GLN A 324 -6.98 -32.47 11.72
CA GLN A 324 -7.78 -33.67 11.95
C GLN A 324 -9.22 -33.51 11.47
N ALA A 325 -9.81 -32.32 11.63
CA ALA A 325 -11.16 -32.02 11.17
C ALA A 325 -11.24 -31.89 9.64
N ILE A 326 -10.20 -31.36 9.00
CA ILE A 326 -10.13 -31.20 7.54
C ILE A 326 -9.99 -32.58 6.86
N VAL A 327 -9.06 -33.41 7.34
CA VAL A 327 -8.75 -34.71 6.73
C VAL A 327 -9.89 -35.71 6.94
N SER A 328 -10.56 -35.69 8.09
CA SER A 328 -11.69 -36.59 8.37
C SER A 328 -13.00 -36.19 7.68
N GLY A 329 -13.03 -35.06 6.97
CA GLY A 329 -14.25 -34.54 6.33
C GLY A 329 -15.34 -34.11 7.34
N GLN A 330 -14.97 -33.93 8.62
CA GLN A 330 -15.88 -33.52 9.69
C GLN A 330 -15.64 -32.05 10.04
N PRO A 331 -16.41 -31.10 9.46
CA PRO A 331 -16.12 -29.68 9.59
C PRO A 331 -16.41 -29.17 11.00
N THR A 332 -15.36 -28.95 11.79
CA THR A 332 -15.43 -28.23 13.07
C THR A 332 -15.60 -26.73 12.83
N VAL A 333 -16.03 -26.00 13.87
CA VAL A 333 -16.17 -24.54 13.77
C VAL A 333 -14.85 -23.88 13.35
N LEU A 334 -13.71 -24.34 13.88
CA LEU A 334 -12.39 -23.83 13.49
C LEU A 334 -12.13 -24.08 11.99
N SER A 335 -12.39 -25.30 11.51
CA SER A 335 -12.24 -25.69 10.10
C SER A 335 -13.09 -24.82 9.15
N GLN A 336 -14.36 -24.57 9.50
CA GLN A 336 -15.26 -23.70 8.73
C GLN A 336 -14.81 -22.24 8.70
N THR A 337 -14.13 -21.80 9.76
CA THR A 337 -13.70 -20.41 9.91
C THR A 337 -12.46 -20.10 9.09
N ILE A 338 -11.54 -21.07 8.99
CA ILE A 338 -10.31 -20.96 8.19
C ILE A 338 -10.49 -21.43 6.74
N ASN A 339 -11.73 -21.70 6.33
CA ASN A 339 -12.10 -22.19 5.00
C ASN A 339 -11.49 -21.36 3.86
N PHE A 340 -11.31 -20.05 4.04
CA PHE A 340 -10.65 -19.19 3.06
C PHE A 340 -9.21 -19.62 2.68
N LEU A 341 -8.49 -20.29 3.60
CA LEU A 341 -7.11 -20.72 3.38
C LEU A 341 -7.05 -22.02 2.55
N HIS A 342 -7.87 -23.02 2.88
CA HIS A 342 -7.76 -24.35 2.28
C HIS A 342 -8.78 -24.65 1.17
N VAL A 343 -9.78 -23.79 0.95
CA VAL A 343 -10.76 -23.97 -0.13
C VAL A 343 -10.08 -24.02 -1.50
N GLY A 344 -10.30 -25.12 -2.22
CA GLY A 344 -9.75 -25.35 -3.55
C GLY A 344 -8.52 -26.26 -3.57
N TYR A 345 -7.94 -26.59 -2.41
CA TYR A 345 -6.90 -27.61 -2.31
C TYR A 345 -7.49 -28.97 -1.96
N GLU A 346 -6.84 -30.04 -2.43
CA GLU A 346 -7.17 -31.39 -1.96
C GLU A 346 -6.83 -31.54 -0.47
N ALA A 347 -7.58 -32.37 0.26
CA ALA A 347 -7.43 -32.51 1.71
C ALA A 347 -6.01 -32.94 2.14
N HIS A 348 -5.27 -33.61 1.25
CA HIS A 348 -3.88 -34.02 1.46
C HIS A 348 -2.85 -32.96 1.01
N MET A 349 -3.29 -31.83 0.45
CA MET A 349 -2.45 -30.70 0.03
C MET A 349 -2.73 -29.43 0.83
N ALA A 350 -3.58 -29.49 1.85
CA ALA A 350 -4.00 -28.34 2.66
C ALA A 350 -2.86 -27.66 3.46
N TRP A 351 -1.64 -28.20 3.43
CA TRP A 351 -0.44 -27.67 4.11
C TRP A 351 0.50 -26.84 3.21
N TRP A 352 0.15 -26.63 1.93
CA TRP A 352 0.98 -25.87 0.98
C TRP A 352 0.72 -24.35 0.96
N GLU A 353 -0.18 -23.84 1.80
CA GLU A 353 -0.33 -22.39 2.08
C GLU A 353 0.58 -21.94 3.21
#